data_AF-A0A5B6X2K8-F1
#
_entry.id   AF-A0A5B6X2K8-F1
#
_cell.length_a   1.000
_cell.length_b   1.000
_cell.length_c   1.000
_cell.angle_alpha   90.00
_cell.angle_beta   90.00
_cell.angle_gamma   90.00
#
_symmetry.space_group_name_H-M   'P 1'
#
loop_
_entity.id
_entity.type
_entity.pdbx_description
1 polymer ?
#
loop_
_entity_poly.entity_id
_entity_poly.type
_entity_poly.pdbx_seq_one_letter_code
_entity_poly.pdbx_strand_id
1 'polypeptide(L)' 'MELLTLTIRSLLLIIEVVPSVNMSYLLSMSLVQFSGMPTGDPHLHLRLFMEVSGSFKLAGMTEDALRLKLFPYLLRDKA' A
#
# COMPACT_ATOMS: atom_id res chain seq x y z
N MET A 1 16.40 2.67 13.44
CA MET A 1 15.25 2.68 14.37
C MET A 1 14.31 3.84 14.08
N GLU A 2 14.79 5.08 13.96
CA GLU A 2 13.92 6.25 13.70
C GLU A 2 13.19 6.23 12.36
N LEU A 3 13.83 5.75 11.28
CA LEU A 3 13.17 5.65 9.96
C LEU A 3 11.98 4.69 9.99
N LEU A 4 12.13 3.54 10.66
CA LEU A 4 11.06 2.56 10.84
C LEU A 4 9.92 3.14 11.68
N THR A 5 10.24 3.88 12.73
CA THR A 5 9.25 4.56 13.57
C THR A 5 8.52 5.68 12.83
N LEU A 6 9.20 6.43 11.95
CA LEU A 6 8.61 7.45 11.08
C LEU A 6 7.71 6.84 10.01
N THR A 7 8.13 5.73 9.41
CA THR A 7 7.36 4.95 8.45
C THR A 7 6.11 4.37 9.11
N ILE A 8 6.24 3.75 10.28
CA ILE A 8 5.12 3.24 11.06
C ILE A 8 4.19 4.38 11.47
N ARG A 9 4.72 5.53 11.90
CA ARG A 9 3.91 6.72 12.22
C ARG A 9 3.21 7.30 11.00
N SER A 10 3.86 7.34 9.83
CA SER A 10 3.26 7.86 8.60
C SER A 10 2.16 6.94 8.07
N LEU A 11 2.35 5.61 8.21
CA LEU A 11 1.32 4.61 7.90
C LEU A 11 0.17 4.67 8.91
N LEU A 12 0.47 4.80 10.20
CA LEU A 12 -0.52 4.93 11.27
C LEU A 12 -1.36 6.21 11.10
N LEU A 13 -0.77 7.32 10.65
CA LEU A 13 -1.50 8.57 10.38
C LEU A 13 -2.45 8.42 9.16
N ILE A 14 -2.08 7.60 8.17
CA ILE A 14 -2.97 7.25 7.04
C ILE A 14 -4.13 6.35 7.52
N ILE A 15 -3.86 5.49 8.50
CA ILE A 15 -4.81 4.51 9.07
C ILE A 15 -5.76 5.15 10.12
N GLU A 16 -5.29 6.09 10.94
CA GLU A 16 -6.06 6.74 12.00
C GLU A 16 -7.09 7.74 11.48
N VAL A 17 -6.92 8.25 10.25
CA VAL A 17 -7.84 9.23 9.66
C VAL A 17 -9.22 8.63 9.33
N VAL A 18 -9.37 7.30 9.17
CA VAL A 18 -10.70 6.66 9.03
C VAL A 18 -10.73 5.24 9.63
N PRO A 19 -11.40 5.02 10.78
CA PRO A 19 -11.44 3.71 11.45
C PRO A 19 -12.10 2.59 10.63
N SER A 20 -12.93 2.90 9.62
CA SER A 20 -13.49 1.89 8.69
C SER A 20 -12.54 1.49 7.56
N VAL A 21 -11.53 2.32 7.26
CA VAL A 21 -10.52 2.05 6.23
C VAL A 21 -9.45 1.10 6.77
N ASN A 22 -9.16 1.12 8.07
CA ASN A 22 -8.10 0.31 8.68
C ASN A 22 -8.19 -1.20 8.34
N MET A 23 -9.37 -1.82 8.45
CA MET A 23 -9.51 -3.26 8.16
C MET A 23 -9.52 -3.59 6.68
N SER A 24 -10.23 -2.82 5.84
CA SER A 24 -10.24 -3.07 4.39
C SER A 24 -8.88 -2.80 3.75
N TYR A 25 -8.14 -1.83 4.30
CA TYR A 25 -6.80 -1.46 3.88
C TYR A 25 -5.77 -2.53 4.21
N LEU A 26 -5.76 -3.03 5.46
CA LEU A 26 -4.85 -4.11 5.87
C LEU A 26 -5.10 -5.40 5.08
N LEU A 27 -6.37 -5.77 4.88
CA LEU A 27 -6.73 -6.93 4.06
C LEU A 27 -6.29 -6.73 2.60
N SER A 28 -6.57 -5.57 1.99
CA SER A 28 -6.17 -5.32 0.61
C SER A 28 -4.66 -5.28 0.43
N MET A 29 -3.91 -4.65 1.35
CA MET A 29 -2.44 -4.59 1.31
C MET A 29 -1.79 -5.98 1.36
N SER A 30 -2.37 -6.93 2.10
CA SER A 30 -1.89 -8.31 2.11
C SER A 30 -2.09 -9.05 0.78
N LEU A 31 -3.10 -8.66 -0.02
CA LEU A 31 -3.41 -9.27 -1.32
C LEU A 31 -2.51 -8.75 -2.44
N VAL A 32 -1.95 -7.55 -2.31
CA VAL A 32 -1.13 -6.90 -3.34
C VAL A 32 0.38 -6.92 -3.07
N GLN A 33 0.83 -7.61 -2.02
CA GLN A 33 2.27 -7.72 -1.75
C GLN A 33 3.01 -8.55 -2.81
N PHE A 34 4.13 -8.00 -3.28
CA PHE A 34 5.01 -8.60 -4.27
C PHE A 34 6.39 -8.87 -3.67
N SER A 35 6.77 -10.15 -3.60
CA SER A 35 8.05 -10.59 -3.03
C SER A 35 9.18 -10.74 -4.05
N GLY A 36 8.92 -10.48 -5.34
CA GLY A 36 9.93 -10.69 -6.39
C GLY A 36 10.23 -12.17 -6.67
N MET A 37 9.37 -13.07 -6.20
CA MET A 37 9.51 -14.50 -6.45
C MET A 37 9.42 -14.81 -7.96
N PRO A 38 10.26 -15.71 -8.49
CA PRO A 38 10.25 -16.05 -9.91
C PRO A 38 8.93 -16.68 -10.39
N THR A 39 8.09 -17.13 -9.46
CA THR A 39 6.76 -17.70 -9.72
C THR A 39 5.63 -16.67 -9.67
N GLY A 40 5.89 -15.45 -9.21
CA GLY A 40 4.88 -14.38 -9.17
C GLY A 40 4.78 -13.66 -10.52
N ASP A 41 3.57 -13.30 -10.94
CA ASP A 41 3.35 -12.50 -12.15
C ASP A 41 3.37 -11.00 -11.80
N PRO A 42 4.41 -10.24 -12.23
CA PRO A 42 4.51 -8.81 -11.94
C PRO A 42 3.36 -7.99 -12.54
N HIS A 43 2.81 -8.41 -13.68
CA HIS A 43 1.70 -7.71 -14.33
C HIS A 43 0.40 -7.89 -13.56
N LEU A 44 0.17 -9.09 -13.01
CA LEU A 44 -0.96 -9.35 -12.12
C LEU A 44 -0.86 -8.50 -10.86
N HIS A 45 0.32 -8.45 -10.22
CA HIS A 45 0.54 -7.61 -9.04
C HIS A 45 0.32 -6.13 -9.32
N LEU A 46 0.81 -5.62 -10.46
CA LEU A 46 0.58 -4.22 -10.86
C LEU A 46 -0.91 -3.92 -11.10
N ARG A 47 -1.65 -4.83 -11.74
CA ARG A 47 -3.10 -4.67 -11.92
C ARG A 47 -3.85 -4.64 -10.59
N LEU A 48 -3.57 -5.59 -9.71
CA LEU A 48 -4.20 -5.64 -8.38
C LEU A 48 -3.86 -4.40 -7.56
N PHE A 49 -2.63 -3.89 -7.66
CA PHE A 49 -2.24 -2.63 -7.05
C PHE A 49 -3.07 -1.45 -7.56
N MET A 50 -3.25 -1.32 -8.87
CA MET A 50 -4.03 -0.23 -9.46
C MET A 50 -5.50 -0.29 -9.01
N GLU A 51 -6.07 -1.48 -8.92
CA GLU A 51 -7.44 -1.73 -8.46
C GLU A 51 -7.62 -1.39 -6.98
N VAL A 52 -6.75 -1.92 -6.11
CA VAL A 52 -6.77 -1.66 -4.67
C VAL A 52 -6.52 -0.18 -4.38
N SER A 53 -5.51 0.43 -4.99
CA SER A 53 -5.17 1.83 -4.77
C SER A 53 -6.25 2.80 -5.24
N GLY A 54 -6.92 2.52 -6.37
CA GLY A 54 -8.01 3.33 -6.90
C GLY A 54 -9.30 3.27 -6.07
N SER A 55 -9.44 2.26 -5.20
CA SER A 55 -10.56 2.18 -4.26
C SER A 55 -10.45 3.18 -3.10
N PHE A 56 -9.24 3.70 -2.83
CA PHE A 56 -9.01 4.66 -1.76
C PHE A 56 -9.16 6.09 -2.28
N LYS A 57 -9.96 6.89 -1.58
CA LYS A 57 -10.08 8.33 -1.82
C LYS A 57 -9.64 9.08 -0.58
N LEU A 58 -8.54 9.81 -0.70
CA LEU A 58 -7.98 10.61 0.40
C LEU A 58 -8.10 12.09 0.02
N ALA A 59 -8.88 12.84 0.78
CA ALA A 59 -9.16 14.25 0.47
C ALA A 59 -7.84 15.05 0.42
N GLY A 60 -7.66 15.84 -0.63
CA GLY A 60 -6.45 16.64 -0.84
C GLY A 60 -5.25 15.87 -1.40
N MET A 61 -5.38 14.58 -1.72
CA MET A 61 -4.34 13.78 -2.37
C MET A 61 -4.85 13.26 -3.72
N THR A 62 -4.03 13.39 -4.76
CA THR A 62 -4.33 12.76 -6.05
C THR A 62 -4.11 11.25 -5.96
N GLU A 63 -4.83 10.49 -6.79
CA GLU A 63 -4.73 9.03 -6.84
C GLU A 63 -3.30 8.57 -7.16
N ASP A 64 -2.61 9.27 -8.06
CA ASP A 64 -1.22 8.97 -8.41
C ASP A 64 -0.25 9.28 -7.27
N ALA A 65 -0.46 10.37 -6.54
CA ALA A 65 0.35 10.67 -5.36
C ALA A 65 0.14 9.61 -4.27
N LEU A 66 -1.10 9.13 -4.09
CA LEU A 66 -1.40 8.03 -3.19
C LEU A 66 -0.66 6.77 -3.64
N ARG A 67 -0.80 6.37 -4.91
CA ARG A 67 -0.09 5.22 -5.49
C ARG A 67 1.41 5.27 -5.25
N LEU A 68 2.06 6.39 -5.56
CA LEU A 68 3.50 6.56 -5.33
C LEU A 68 3.87 6.39 -3.86
N LYS A 69 3.01 6.85 -2.94
CA LYS A 69 3.22 6.69 -1.50
C LYS A 69 3.02 5.25 -1.03
N LEU A 70 2.15 4.47 -1.68
CA LEU A 70 1.84 3.10 -1.31
C LEU A 70 2.79 2.07 -1.92
N PHE A 71 3.34 2.36 -3.10
CA PHE A 71 4.18 1.43 -3.86
C PHE A 71 5.32 0.81 -3.04
N PRO A 72 6.10 1.56 -2.22
CA PRO A 72 7.18 0.98 -1.42
C PRO A 72 6.72 -0.03 -0.36
N TYR A 73 5.45 0.04 0.07
CA TYR A 73 4.89 -0.86 1.09
C TYR A 73 4.38 -2.19 0.53
N LEU A 74 4.26 -2.26 -0.79
CA LEU A 74 3.81 -3.44 -1.51
C LEU A 74 4.96 -4.35 -1.90
N LEU A 75 6.19 -3.84 -1.87
CA LEU A 75 7.39 -4.62 -2.08
C LEU A 75 7.73 -5.39 -0.81
N ARG A 76 8.07 -6.67 -0.97
CA ARG A 76 8.55 -7.55 0.09
C ARG A 76 9.87 -8.18 -0.34
N ASP A 77 10.64 -8.64 0.64
CA ASP A 77 11.90 -9.34 0.45
C ASP A 77 12.91 -8.52 -0.37
N LYS A 78 13.31 -8.99 -1.57
CA LYS A 78 14.32 -8.37 -2.42
C LYS A 78 13.73 -7.82 -3.73
N ALA A 79 12.41 -7.63 -3.79
CA ALA A 79 11.71 -7.05 -4.92
C ALA A 79 12.10 -5.58 -5.17
#